data_AF-A0AAE4I221-F1
#
_entry.id   AF-A0AAE4I221-F1
#
_cell.length_a   1.000
_cell.length_b   1.000
_cell.length_c   1.000
_cell.angle_alpha   90.00
_cell.angle_beta   90.00
_cell.angle_gamma   90.00
#
_symmetry.space_group_name_H-M   'P 1'
#
loop_
_entity.id
_entity.type
_entity.pdbx_description
1 polymer ?
#
loop_
_entity_poly.entity_id
_entity_poly.type
_entity_poly.pdbx_seq_one_letter_code
_entity_poly.pdbx_strand_id
1 'polypeptide(L)' 'MKKIAGYFFQKPLVLDDKRPFEIHLPTDNLYDGNDSVLESNKMILCEIGKKYDLAIENLHNFFIISEISDVVGKERV' A
#
# COMPACT_ATOMS: atom_id res chain seq x y z
N MET A 1 7.08 -11.47 -3.23
CA MET A 1 6.17 -10.37 -3.67
C MET A 1 4.97 -10.36 -2.75
N LYS A 2 4.62 -9.21 -2.18
CA LYS A 2 3.49 -9.06 -1.26
C LYS A 2 2.30 -8.42 -1.95
N LYS A 3 1.12 -8.96 -1.71
CA LYS A 3 -0.16 -8.32 -2.00
C LYS A 3 -0.60 -7.57 -0.74
N ILE A 4 -0.97 -6.31 -0.89
CA ILE A 4 -1.45 -5.47 0.22
C ILE A 4 -2.80 -4.90 -0.17
N ALA A 5 -3.79 -5.06 0.70
CA ALA A 5 -5.11 -4.49 0.52
C ALA A 5 -5.53 -3.69 1.75
N GLY A 6 -6.39 -2.69 1.53
CA GLY A 6 -6.76 -1.77 2.58
C GLY A 6 -7.57 -0.58 2.10
N TYR A 7 -7.50 0.52 2.86
CA TYR A 7 -8.14 1.78 2.54
C TYR A 7 -7.15 2.94 2.58
N PHE A 8 -7.24 3.83 1.61
CA PHE A 8 -6.47 5.06 1.56
C PHE A 8 -7.40 6.28 1.52
N PHE A 9 -6.81 7.45 1.77
CA PHE A 9 -7.51 8.71 1.84
C PHE A 9 -6.76 9.74 1.00
N GLN A 10 -7.48 10.70 0.44
CA GLN A 10 -6.90 11.89 -0.17
C GLN A 10 -6.82 13.02 0.87
N LYS A 11 -6.09 14.09 0.55
CA LYS A 11 -6.13 15.33 1.33
C LYS A 11 -7.34 16.17 0.91
N PRO A 12 -8.06 16.82 1.87
CA PRO A 12 -7.91 16.68 3.31
C PRO A 12 -8.45 15.33 3.84
N LEU A 13 -8.01 14.90 5.02
CA LEU A 13 -8.50 13.65 5.62
C LEU A 13 -10.00 13.74 5.94
N VAL A 14 -10.80 12.95 5.24
CA VAL A 14 -12.22 12.73 5.51
C VAL A 14 -12.43 11.24 5.73
N LEU A 15 -12.72 10.82 6.97
CA LEU A 15 -12.79 9.41 7.34
C LEU A 15 -13.90 8.63 6.60
N ASP A 16 -14.95 9.33 6.18
CA ASP A 16 -16.05 8.75 5.40
C ASP A 16 -15.70 8.55 3.91
N ASP A 17 -14.72 9.28 3.35
CA ASP A 17 -14.21 9.10 1.97
C ASP A 17 -13.04 8.10 1.92
N LYS A 18 -13.19 6.97 2.62
CA LYS A 18 -12.21 5.89 2.54
C LYS A 18 -12.32 5.20 1.18
N ARG A 19 -11.19 5.06 0.48
CA ARG A 19 -11.14 4.40 -0.83
C ARG A 19 -10.41 3.07 -0.72
N PRO A 20 -10.99 1.96 -1.20
CA PRO A 20 -10.31 0.68 -1.15
C PRO A 20 -9.10 0.70 -2.09
N PHE A 21 -8.00 0.10 -1.65
CA PHE A 21 -6.86 -0.20 -2.51
C PHE A 21 -6.45 -1.67 -2.44
N GLU A 22 -5.80 -2.10 -3.51
CA GLU A 22 -5.06 -3.36 -3.57
C GLU A 22 -3.79 -3.09 -4.38
N ILE A 23 -2.59 -3.36 -3.87
CA ILE A 23 -1.32 -3.15 -4.57
C ILE A 23 -0.43 -4.39 -4.44
N HIS A 24 0.55 -4.49 -5.34
CA HIS A 24 1.58 -5.51 -5.28
C HIS A 24 2.92 -4.83 -5.04
N LEU A 25 3.61 -5.22 -3.97
CA LEU A 25 4.96 -4.74 -3.69
C LEU A 25 5.98 -5.82 -4.05
N PRO A 26 7.04 -5.47 -4.79
CA PRO A 26 8.13 -6.39 -5.14
C PRO A 26 9.10 -6.62 -3.96
N THR A 27 8.73 -6.26 -2.74
CA THR A 27 9.52 -6.47 -1.53
C THR A 27 8.82 -7.44 -0.59
N ASP A 28 9.61 -8.33 0.02
CA ASP A 28 9.16 -9.22 1.10
C ASP A 28 9.50 -8.66 2.49
N ASN A 29 10.22 -7.54 2.54
CA ASN A 29 10.78 -6.95 3.76
C ASN A 29 9.91 -5.83 4.36
N LEU A 30 8.65 -5.73 3.94
CA LEU A 30 7.75 -4.70 4.46
C LEU A 30 7.59 -4.87 5.98
N TYR A 31 7.98 -3.85 6.74
CA TYR A 31 7.99 -3.86 8.20
C TYR A 31 8.84 -4.97 8.84
N ASP A 32 9.90 -5.45 8.17
CA ASP A 32 10.77 -6.55 8.65
C ASP A 32 11.72 -6.17 9.81
N GLY A 33 11.66 -4.93 10.30
CA GLY A 33 12.50 -4.40 11.37
C GLY A 33 13.88 -3.89 10.91
N ASN A 34 14.33 -4.22 9.69
CA ASN A 34 15.52 -3.62 9.07
C ASN A 34 15.14 -2.33 8.33
N ASP A 35 13.99 -2.32 7.68
CA ASP A 35 13.44 -1.12 7.03
C ASP A 35 12.68 -0.25 8.02
N SER A 36 12.86 1.08 7.92
CA SER A 36 12.07 2.00 8.74
C SER A 36 10.60 1.95 8.33
N VAL A 37 9.70 2.04 9.31
CA VAL A 37 8.24 2.14 9.09
C VAL A 37 7.90 3.24 8.09
N LEU A 38 8.68 4.33 8.11
CA LEU A 38 8.51 5.45 7.18
C LEU A 38 8.76 5.04 5.72
N GLU A 39 9.82 4.28 5.44
CA GLU A 39 10.13 3.84 4.07
C GLU A 39 9.10 2.81 3.58
N SER A 40 8.68 1.88 4.44
CA SER A 40 7.58 0.95 4.13
C SER A 40 6.29 1.69 3.76
N ASN A 41 5.93 2.73 4.53
CA ASN A 41 4.75 3.54 4.25
C ASN A 41 4.87 4.35 2.95
N LYS A 42 6.05 4.90 2.65
CA LYS A 42 6.30 5.60 1.39
C LYS A 42 6.15 4.66 0.19
N MET A 43 6.69 3.44 0.27
CA MET A 43 6.55 2.45 -0.79
C MET A 43 5.08 2.14 -1.09
N ILE A 44 4.27 1.95 -0.05
CA ILE A 44 2.83 1.73 -0.20
C ILE A 44 2.15 2.92 -0.87
N LEU A 45 2.40 4.15 -0.40
CA LEU A 45 1.79 5.36 -0.96
C LEU A 45 2.19 5.59 -2.43
N CYS A 46 3.45 5.33 -2.78
CA CYS A 46 3.94 5.38 -4.16
C CYS A 46 3.17 4.41 -5.07
N GLU A 47 3.00 3.16 -4.65
CA GLU A 47 2.31 2.16 -5.48
C GLU A 47 0.79 2.40 -5.54
N ILE A 48 0.18 2.94 -4.49
CA ILE A 48 -1.22 3.44 -4.55
C ILE A 48 -1.31 4.56 -5.58
N GLY A 49 -0.42 5.57 -5.50
CA GLY A 49 -0.40 6.69 -6.44
C GLY A 49 -0.28 6.24 -7.89
N LYS A 50 0.66 5.33 -8.18
CA LYS A 50 0.84 4.75 -9.51
C LYS A 50 -0.38 3.95 -9.99
N LYS A 51 -0.94 3.07 -9.15
CA LYS A 51 -2.03 2.19 -9.55
C LYS A 51 -3.32 2.95 -9.86
N TYR A 52 -3.60 4.01 -9.11
CA TYR A 52 -4.85 4.76 -9.20
C TYR A 52 -4.72 6.10 -9.93
N ASP A 53 -3.58 6.36 -10.57
CA ASP A 53 -3.26 7.61 -11.28
C ASP A 53 -3.49 8.87 -10.42
N LEU A 54 -2.93 8.83 -9.22
CA LEU A 54 -3.03 9.90 -8.23
C LEU A 54 -1.66 10.50 -7.96
N ALA A 55 -1.57 11.83 -8.01
CA ALA A 55 -0.40 12.53 -7.52
C ALA A 55 -0.21 12.25 -6.02
N ILE A 56 1.01 11.91 -5.62
CA ILE A 56 1.35 11.61 -4.21
C ILE A 56 0.98 12.77 -3.28
N GLU A 57 1.10 14.01 -3.75
CA GLU A 57 0.74 15.20 -2.99
C GLU A 57 -0.74 15.26 -2.60
N ASN A 58 -1.61 14.61 -3.39
CA ASN A 58 -3.05 14.50 -3.14
C ASN A 58 -3.40 13.36 -2.19
N LEU A 59 -2.50 12.39 -1.99
CA LEU A 59 -2.70 11.30 -1.03
C LEU A 59 -2.45 11.79 0.40
N HIS A 60 -3.30 11.36 1.32
CA HIS A 60 -3.05 11.53 2.74
C HIS A 60 -2.06 10.47 3.23
N ASN A 61 -1.22 10.82 4.22
CA ASN A 61 -0.28 9.87 4.83
C ASN A 61 -0.97 8.84 5.75
N PHE A 62 -2.30 8.92 5.89
CA PHE A 62 -3.09 7.99 6.68
C PHE A 62 -3.73 7.00 5.72
N PHE A 63 -3.56 5.72 6.03
CA PHE A 63 -4.16 4.61 5.32
C PHE A 63 -4.27 3.44 6.30
N ILE A 64 -5.13 2.49 5.99
CA ILE A 64 -5.37 1.30 6.79
C ILE A 64 -4.99 0.11 5.94
N ILE A 65 -4.10 -0.75 6.43
CA ILE A 65 -3.85 -2.05 5.83
C ILE A 65 -4.80 -3.05 6.50
N SER A 66 -5.66 -3.69 5.70
CA SER A 66 -6.55 -4.74 6.18
C SER A 66 -5.98 -6.14 5.95
N GLU A 67 -5.15 -6.30 4.92
CA GLU A 67 -4.57 -7.58 4.55
C GLU A 67 -3.15 -7.39 3.98
N ILE A 68 -2.23 -8.26 4.41
CA ILE A 68 -0.93 -8.49 3.77
C ILE A 68 -0.85 -9.98 3.50
N SER A 69 -0.71 -10.36 2.24
CA SER A 69 -0.60 -11.76 1.82
C SER A 69 0.55 -11.97 0.85
N ASP A 70 1.15 -13.16 0.91
CA ASP A 70 2.14 -13.58 -0.09
C ASP A 70 1.45 -13.85 -1.42
N VAL A 71 2.01 -13.30 -2.50
CA VAL A 71 1.61 -13.67 -3.85
C VAL A 71 2.26 -15.01 -4.13
N VAL A 72 1.55 -16.10 -3.82
CA VAL A 72 2.00 -17.45 -4.16
C VAL A 72 2.06 -17.51 -5.68
N GLY A 73 3.26 -17.48 -6.23
CA GLY A 73 3.48 -17.85 -7.62
C GLY A 73 2.90 -19.25 -7.79
N LYS A 74 1.91 -19.40 -8.68
CA LYS A 74 1.56 -20.71 -9.20
C LYS A 74 2.77 -21.20 -9.99
N GLU A 75 3.72 -21.84 -9.33
CA GLU A 75 4.49 -22.90 -9.99
C GLU A 75 3.50 -24.05 -10.18
N ARG A 76 2.84 -24.03 -11.34
CA ARG A 76 2.14 -25.20 -11.86
C ARG A 76 3.20 -26.22 -12.27
N VAL A 77 3.19 -27.34 -11.53
CA VAL A 77 3.55 -28.73 -11.91
C VAL A 77 4.91 -28.92 -12.58
#